data_AF-K2DND3-F1
#
_entry.id   AF-K2DND3-F1
#
_cell.length_a   1.000
_cell.length_b   1.000
_cell.length_c   1.000
_cell.angle_alpha   90.00
_cell.angle_beta   90.00
_cell.angle_gamma   90.00
#
_symmetry.space_group_name_H-M   'P 1'
#
loop_
_entity.id
_entity.type
_entity.pdbx_description
1 polymer ?
#
loop_
_entity_poly.entity_id
_entity_poly.type
_entity_poly.pdbx_seq_one_letter_code
_entity_poly.pdbx_strand_id
1 'polypeptide(L)'
;MDVFFSLDSVSAIVRALEADASDWAQRTAMQLRQRSPLMLHVAFEQIRRARHLTYAQDLQMERDMMRHCFFPRHLARRGAQTEAAEGIRALLIDKDNAPLWQPARIEEVNPALVLPFFDSPWPAHGHPLRTLI
;
A
#
# COMPACT_ATOMS: atom_id res chain seq x y z
N MET A 1 16.73 -2.57 12.63
CA MET A 1 15.93 -2.07 11.49
C MET A 1 15.89 -3.10 10.37
N ASP A 2 17.01 -3.43 9.72
CA ASP A 2 17.03 -4.39 8.60
C ASP A 2 16.52 -5.80 8.96
N VAL A 3 16.80 -6.26 10.18
CA VAL A 3 16.29 -7.55 10.70
C VAL A 3 14.76 -7.66 10.66
N PHE A 4 14.04 -6.54 10.70
CA PHE A 4 12.58 -6.51 10.61
C PHE A 4 12.14 -6.34 9.15
N PHE A 5 12.60 -5.29 8.48
CA PHE A 5 12.10 -4.92 7.15
C PHE A 5 12.64 -5.78 5.99
N SER A 6 13.54 -6.72 6.27
CA SER A 6 13.96 -7.76 5.31
C SER A 6 12.99 -8.95 5.23
N LEU A 7 12.06 -9.08 6.18
CA LEU A 7 11.10 -10.18 6.23
C LEU A 7 10.16 -10.19 5.01
N ASP A 8 9.51 -11.34 4.78
CA ASP A 8 8.80 -11.63 3.52
C ASP A 8 7.36 -11.13 3.45
N SER A 9 6.82 -10.57 4.55
CA SER A 9 5.49 -9.96 4.53
C SER A 9 5.32 -8.88 5.59
N VAL A 10 4.37 -7.96 5.37
CA VAL A 10 3.98 -6.94 6.35
C VAL A 10 3.54 -7.59 7.67
N SER A 11 2.76 -8.67 7.60
CA SER A 11 2.35 -9.42 8.79
C SER A 11 3.54 -9.99 9.58
N ALA A 12 4.58 -10.48 8.90
CA ALA A 12 5.81 -10.93 9.55
C ALA A 12 6.59 -9.76 10.18
N ILE A 13 6.70 -8.65 9.47
CA ILE A 13 7.34 -7.41 9.96
C ILE A 13 6.68 -6.94 11.25
N VAL A 14 5.36 -6.77 11.23
CA VAL A 14 4.61 -6.26 12.38
C VAL A 14 4.70 -7.22 13.57
N ARG A 15 4.54 -8.54 13.36
CA ARG A 15 4.69 -9.53 14.43
C ARG A 15 6.09 -9.52 15.04
N ALA A 16 7.14 -9.39 14.23
CA ALA A 16 8.50 -9.36 14.73
C ALA A 16 8.78 -8.07 15.54
N LEU A 17 8.25 -6.92 15.09
CA LEU A 17 8.34 -5.67 15.82
C LEU A 17 7.56 -5.71 17.15
N GLU A 18 6.36 -6.30 17.15
CA GLU A 18 5.52 -6.45 18.36
C GLU A 18 6.14 -7.41 19.38
N ALA A 19 6.93 -8.40 18.94
CA ALA A 19 7.63 -9.34 19.81
C ALA A 19 8.92 -8.78 20.42
N ASP A 20 9.48 -7.70 19.85
CA ASP A 20 10.72 -7.09 20.31
C ASP A 20 10.45 -6.05 21.41
N ALA A 21 11.14 -6.14 22.53
CA ALA A 21 10.90 -5.29 23.70
C ALA A 21 11.45 -3.86 23.56
N SER A 22 12.15 -3.52 22.47
CA SER A 22 12.71 -2.18 22.31
C SER A 22 11.62 -1.14 22.06
N ASP A 23 11.79 0.04 22.68
CA ASP A 23 10.90 1.18 22.49
C ASP A 23 10.72 1.56 21.02
N TRP A 24 11.80 1.45 20.24
CA TRP A 24 11.76 1.73 18.80
C TRP A 24 10.83 0.74 18.08
N ALA A 25 10.98 -0.56 18.32
CA ALA A 25 10.19 -1.58 17.64
C ALA A 25 8.70 -1.47 18.00
N GLN A 26 8.38 -1.29 19.28
CA GLN A 26 7.02 -1.10 19.77
C GLN A 26 6.35 0.15 19.16
N ARG A 27 7.07 1.29 19.11
CA ARG A 27 6.58 2.51 18.48
C ARG A 27 6.36 2.33 16.98
N THR A 28 7.28 1.66 16.28
CA THR A 28 7.14 1.39 14.85
C THR A 28 5.93 0.48 14.57
N ALA A 29 5.73 -0.59 15.35
CA ALA A 29 4.55 -1.45 15.20
C ALA A 29 3.25 -0.66 15.40
N MET A 30 3.18 0.16 16.44
CA MET A 30 2.02 1.03 16.70
C MET A 30 1.76 1.99 15.55
N GLN A 31 2.80 2.60 14.97
CA GLN A 31 2.66 3.48 13.81
C GLN A 31 2.14 2.75 12.58
N LEU A 32 2.61 1.53 12.31
CA LEU A 32 2.12 0.71 11.19
C LEU A 32 0.64 0.34 11.40
N ARG A 33 0.24 -0.02 12.62
CA ARG A 33 -1.17 -0.35 12.96
C ARG A 33 -2.15 0.81 12.75
N GLN A 34 -1.68 2.06 12.70
CA GLN A 34 -2.51 3.24 12.44
C GLN A 34 -2.70 3.54 10.93
N ARG A 35 -1.95 2.86 10.05
CA ARG A 35 -2.03 3.07 8.59
C ARG A 35 -3.04 2.12 7.96
N SER A 36 -3.42 2.40 6.72
CA SER A 36 -4.23 1.50 5.90
C SER A 36 -3.53 0.13 5.77
N PRO A 37 -4.14 -0.96 6.25
CA PRO A 37 -3.59 -2.31 6.12
C PRO A 37 -3.32 -2.70 4.66
N LEU A 38 -4.26 -2.36 3.76
CA LEU A 38 -4.14 -2.65 2.34
C LEU A 38 -2.96 -1.88 1.75
N MET A 39 -2.87 -0.57 1.99
CA MET A 39 -1.81 0.25 1.40
C MET A 39 -0.43 -0.08 1.96
N LEU A 40 -0.30 -0.58 3.18
CA LEU A 40 0.96 -1.12 3.69
C LEU A 40 1.45 -2.30 2.85
N HIS A 41 0.55 -3.22 2.49
CA HIS A 41 0.91 -4.37 1.65
C HIS A 41 1.21 -3.96 0.22
N VAL A 42 0.46 -3.01 -0.35
CA VAL A 42 0.74 -2.45 -1.68
C VAL A 42 2.10 -1.78 -1.70
N ALA A 43 2.42 -0.91 -0.72
CA ALA A 43 3.73 -0.28 -0.64
C ALA A 43 4.88 -1.29 -0.45
N PHE A 44 4.66 -2.32 0.38
CA PHE A 44 5.63 -3.39 0.55
C PHE A 44 5.91 -4.13 -0.76
N GLU A 45 4.88 -4.54 -1.48
CA GLU A 45 5.01 -5.20 -2.79
C GLU A 45 5.68 -4.29 -3.82
N GLN A 46 5.32 -3.00 -3.86
CA GLN A 46 5.91 -1.99 -4.72
C GLN A 46 7.43 -1.91 -4.51
N ILE A 47 7.88 -1.77 -3.27
CA ILE A 47 9.31 -1.70 -2.92
C ILE A 47 10.04 -2.97 -3.40
N ARG A 48 9.44 -4.16 -3.23
CA ARG A 48 10.08 -5.41 -3.68
C ARG A 48 10.19 -5.48 -5.20
N ARG A 49 9.15 -5.06 -5.94
CA ARG A 49 9.16 -5.02 -7.42
C ARG A 49 10.15 -3.99 -7.95
N ALA A 50 10.11 -2.77 -7.44
CA ALA A 50 10.93 -1.64 -7.89
C ALA A 50 12.44 -1.94 -7.87
N ARG A 51 12.92 -2.79 -6.94
CA ARG A 51 14.33 -3.23 -6.89
C ARG A 51 14.85 -3.87 -8.17
N HIS A 52 13.96 -4.33 -9.04
CA HIS A 52 14.31 -5.00 -10.29
C HIS A 52 13.90 -4.20 -11.54
N LEU A 53 13.45 -2.95 -11.36
CA LEU A 53 12.95 -2.09 -12.43
C LEU A 53 13.93 -0.96 -12.75
N THR A 54 13.91 -0.50 -14.00
CA THR A 54 14.48 0.79 -14.36
C THR A 54 13.61 1.91 -13.81
N TYR A 55 14.16 3.14 -13.75
CA TYR A 55 13.40 4.32 -13.35
C TYR A 55 12.12 4.53 -14.17
N ALA A 56 12.20 4.37 -15.50
CA ALA A 56 11.03 4.50 -16.36
C ALA A 56 9.96 3.44 -16.07
N GLN A 57 10.37 2.19 -15.82
CA GLN A 57 9.47 1.10 -15.47
C GLN A 57 8.82 1.30 -14.09
N ASP A 58 9.60 1.77 -13.11
CA ASP A 58 9.10 2.08 -11.77
C ASP A 58 8.03 3.19 -11.83
N LEU A 59 8.28 4.28 -12.56
CA LEU A 59 7.29 5.33 -12.75
C LEU A 59 6.04 4.87 -13.51
N GLN A 60 6.18 3.94 -14.46
CA GLN A 60 5.03 3.32 -15.12
C GLN A 60 4.19 2.51 -14.13
N MET A 61 4.84 1.68 -13.32
CA MET A 61 4.20 0.91 -12.25
C MET A 61 3.53 1.82 -11.20
N GLU A 62 4.19 2.89 -10.76
CA GLU A 62 3.62 3.87 -9.85
C GLU A 62 2.38 4.53 -10.43
N ARG A 63 2.43 4.86 -11.72
CA ARG A 63 1.31 5.47 -12.41
C ARG A 63 0.13 4.49 -12.43
N ASP A 64 0.35 3.23 -12.78
CA ASP A 64 -0.66 2.16 -12.75
C ASP A 64 -1.28 2.04 -11.35
N MET A 65 -0.45 1.87 -10.33
CA MET A 65 -0.83 1.73 -8.92
C MET A 65 -1.66 2.91 -8.44
N MET A 66 -1.23 4.14 -8.73
CA MET A 66 -1.95 5.35 -8.34
C MET A 66 -3.35 5.43 -8.94
N ARG A 67 -3.57 4.89 -10.15
CA ARG A 67 -4.92 4.80 -10.72
C ARG A 67 -5.80 3.88 -9.89
N HIS A 68 -5.27 2.75 -9.42
CA HIS A 68 -5.99 1.81 -8.57
C HIS A 68 -6.23 2.34 -7.15
N CYS A 69 -5.36 3.19 -6.59
CA CYS A 69 -5.60 3.83 -5.29
C CYS A 69 -6.92 4.62 -5.23
N PHE A 70 -7.33 5.23 -6.35
CA PHE A 70 -8.57 6.03 -6.44
C PHE A 70 -9.71 5.30 -7.14
N PHE A 71 -9.41 4.29 -7.97
CA PHE A 71 -10.41 3.57 -8.76
C PHE A 71 -10.17 2.03 -8.76
N PRO A 72 -10.13 1.37 -7.58
CA PRO A 72 -9.82 -0.06 -7.47
C PRO A 72 -11.03 -0.91 -7.89
N ARG A 73 -11.21 -1.09 -9.20
CA ARG A 73 -12.34 -1.84 -9.76
C ARG A 73 -12.36 -3.29 -9.27
N HIS A 74 -11.21 -3.90 -9.06
CA HIS A 74 -11.07 -5.27 -8.53
C HIS A 74 -11.61 -5.43 -7.11
N LEU A 75 -11.70 -4.34 -6.34
CA LEU A 75 -12.27 -4.34 -4.99
C LEU A 75 -13.75 -3.96 -4.97
N ALA A 76 -14.35 -3.64 -6.12
CA ALA A 76 -15.70 -3.09 -6.23
C ALA A 76 -15.96 -1.83 -5.38
N ARG A 77 -14.92 -1.02 -5.12
CA ARG A 77 -15.00 0.19 -4.29
C ARG A 77 -14.92 1.46 -5.13
N ARG A 78 -15.58 2.52 -4.65
CA ARG A 78 -15.58 3.85 -5.29
C ARG A 78 -15.66 4.96 -4.27
N GLY A 79 -15.15 6.15 -4.64
CA GLY A 79 -15.26 7.36 -3.82
C GLY A 79 -14.66 7.16 -2.43
N ALA A 80 -15.45 7.50 -1.40
CA ALA A 80 -15.06 7.41 0.01
C ALA A 80 -14.72 5.99 0.49
N GLN A 81 -15.08 4.94 -0.26
CA GLN A 81 -14.76 3.55 0.10
C GLN A 81 -13.31 3.15 -0.25
N THR A 82 -12.54 4.04 -0.88
CA THR A 82 -11.13 3.78 -1.20
C THR A 82 -10.23 4.20 -0.05
N GLU A 83 -9.11 3.51 0.14
CA GLU A 83 -8.13 3.84 1.19
C GLU A 83 -7.61 5.29 1.04
N ALA A 84 -7.40 5.74 -0.20
CA ALA A 84 -6.95 7.11 -0.47
C ALA A 84 -7.99 8.14 -0.04
N ALA A 85 -9.27 7.94 -0.39
CA ALA A 85 -10.33 8.88 -0.01
C ALA A 85 -10.59 8.88 1.50
N GLU A 86 -10.55 7.70 2.14
CA GLU A 86 -10.76 7.58 3.58
C GLU A 86 -9.62 8.26 4.37
N GLY A 87 -8.38 8.12 3.92
CA GLY A 87 -7.25 8.82 4.52
C GLY A 87 -7.38 10.34 4.40
N ILE A 88 -7.81 10.83 3.24
CA ILE A 88 -8.10 12.25 3.05
C ILE A 88 -9.24 12.70 3.97
N ARG A 89 -10.32 11.93 4.09
CA ARG A 89 -11.45 12.24 4.96
C ARG A 89 -10.99 12.38 6.41
N ALA A 90 -10.34 11.36 6.96
CA ALA A 90 -9.94 11.30 8.36
C ALA A 90 -8.90 12.37 8.75
N LEU A 91 -7.98 12.73 7.83
CA LEU A 91 -6.88 13.65 8.13
C LEU A 91 -7.17 15.11 7.75
N LEU A 92 -7.91 15.36 6.66
CA LEU A 92 -8.02 16.70 6.07
C LEU A 92 -9.45 17.24 6.07
N ILE A 93 -10.46 16.38 5.91
CA ILE A 93 -11.86 16.80 5.85
C ILE A 93 -12.47 16.85 7.26
N ASP A 94 -12.66 15.69 7.87
CA ASP A 94 -13.30 15.56 9.18
C ASP A 94 -12.30 15.75 10.32
N LYS A 95 -11.01 15.49 10.06
CA LYS A 95 -9.90 15.64 11.02
C LYS A 95 -10.09 14.85 12.31
N ASP A 96 -10.82 13.74 12.23
CA ASP A 96 -11.12 12.86 13.36
C ASP A 96 -9.93 11.96 13.75
N ASN A 97 -8.93 11.82 12.88
CA ASN A 97 -7.82 10.88 13.02
C ASN A 97 -8.29 9.42 13.26
N ALA A 98 -9.50 9.08 12.80
CA ALA A 98 -10.15 7.79 13.01
C ALA A 98 -10.57 7.15 11.67
N PRO A 99 -9.60 6.80 10.80
CA PRO A 99 -9.91 6.22 9.51
C PRO A 99 -10.52 4.81 9.62
N LEU A 100 -11.54 4.56 8.82
CA LEU A 100 -12.26 3.29 8.71
C LEU A 100 -11.70 2.46 7.53
N TRP A 101 -10.49 1.94 7.72
CA TRP A 101 -9.80 1.15 6.70
C TRP A 101 -10.54 -0.13 6.33
N GLN A 102 -10.38 -0.57 5.07
CA GLN A 102 -10.94 -1.83 4.59
C GLN A 102 -9.87 -2.63 3.81
N PRO A 103 -9.43 -3.79 4.28
CA PRO A 103 -9.76 -4.42 5.55
C PRO A 103 -9.24 -3.62 6.75
N ALA A 104 -9.81 -3.89 7.93
CA ALA A 104 -9.47 -3.18 9.16
C ALA A 104 -8.16 -3.68 9.77
N ARG A 105 -7.73 -4.91 9.42
CA ARG A 105 -6.53 -5.53 10.00
C ARG A 105 -5.49 -5.91 8.96
N ILE A 106 -4.21 -5.81 9.36
CA ILE A 106 -3.06 -6.22 8.55
C ILE A 106 -3.15 -7.71 8.18
N GLU A 107 -3.62 -8.54 9.10
CA GLU A 107 -3.73 -9.99 8.90
C GLU A 107 -4.83 -10.40 7.90
N GLU A 108 -5.77 -9.50 7.59
CA GLU A 108 -6.88 -9.76 6.67
C GLU A 108 -6.51 -9.50 5.20
N VAL A 109 -5.34 -8.91 4.96
CA VAL A 109 -4.87 -8.62 3.60
C VAL A 109 -4.23 -9.86 2.99
N ASN A 110 -4.78 -10.30 1.85
CA ASN A 110 -4.23 -11.39 1.08
C ASN A 110 -3.75 -10.91 -0.31
N PRO A 111 -2.94 -11.70 -1.03
CA PRO A 111 -2.39 -11.30 -2.32
C PRO A 111 -3.44 -10.91 -3.37
N ALA A 112 -4.65 -11.49 -3.34
CA ALA A 112 -5.70 -11.17 -4.31
C ALA A 112 -6.23 -9.73 -4.17
N LEU A 113 -6.08 -9.12 -2.98
CA LEU A 113 -6.41 -7.70 -2.79
C LEU A 113 -5.31 -6.76 -3.31
N VAL A 114 -4.06 -7.23 -3.30
CA VAL A 114 -2.85 -6.41 -3.51
C VAL A 114 -2.36 -6.49 -4.94
N LEU A 115 -2.19 -7.70 -5.49
CA LEU A 115 -1.58 -7.92 -6.79
C LEU A 115 -2.25 -7.12 -7.94
N PRO A 116 -3.60 -6.97 -7.98
CA PRO A 116 -4.22 -6.20 -9.05
C PRO A 116 -3.90 -4.70 -9.06
N PHE A 117 -3.32 -4.14 -7.98
CA PHE A 117 -2.81 -2.76 -8.01
C PHE A 117 -1.65 -2.58 -9.00
N PHE A 118 -1.01 -3.67 -9.41
CA PHE A 118 0.11 -3.67 -10.34
C PHE A 118 -0.27 -4.12 -11.75
N ASP A 119 -1.57 -4.30 -12.02
CA ASP A 119 -2.08 -4.57 -13.37
C ASP A 119 -2.31 -3.24 -14.08
N SER A 120 -1.65 -3.01 -15.22
CA SER A 120 -1.83 -1.74 -15.93
C SER A 120 -3.28 -1.55 -16.38
N PRO A 121 -3.95 -0.45 -16.01
CA PRO A 121 -5.30 -0.15 -16.47
C PRO A 121 -5.30 0.44 -17.89
N TRP A 122 -4.14 0.59 -18.53
CA TRP A 122 -3.98 1.15 -19.86
C TRP A 122 -3.55 0.08 -20.87
N PRO A 123 -4.03 0.16 -22.13
CA PRO A 123 -3.40 -0.59 -23.19
C PRO A 123 -1.97 -0.07 -23.40
N ALA A 124 -1.06 -0.91 -23.90
CA ALA A 124 0.36 -0.55 -24.07
C ALA A 124 0.57 0.77 -24.85
N HIS A 125 -0.21 1.00 -25.90
CA HIS A 125 -0.15 2.24 -26.70
C HIS A 125 -0.77 3.47 -26.01
N GLY A 126 -1.57 3.27 -24.96
CA GLY A 126 -2.29 4.30 -24.23
C GLY A 126 -1.67 4.65 -22.87
N HIS A 127 -0.60 3.97 -22.45
CA HIS A 127 0.06 4.27 -21.17
C HIS A 127 0.56 5.74 -21.16
N PRO A 128 0.22 6.56 -20.14
CA PRO A 128 0.60 7.98 -20.10
C PRO A 128 2.10 8.23 -20.16
N LEU A 129 2.89 7.29 -19.64
CA LEU A 129 4.35 7.33 -19.62
C LEU A 129 5.01 6.38 -20.63
N ARG A 130 4.32 5.99 -21.72
CA ARG A 130 4.85 5.03 -22.71
C ARG A 130 6.14 5.48 -23.41
N THR A 131 6.39 6.79 -23.46
CA THR A 131 7.57 7.39 -24.11
C THR A 131 8.68 7.75 -23.14
N LEU A 132 8.52 7.40 -21.86
CA LEU A 132 9.54 7.63 -20.85
C LEU A 132 10.67 6.61 -21.04
N ILE A 133 11.91 7.10 -21.05
CA ILE A 133 13.15 6.33 -21.26
C ILE A 133 13.85 6.15 -19.93
#